data_AF-A0A4Q9DFY7-F1
#
_entry.id   AF-A0A4Q9DFY7-F1
#
_cell.length_a   1.000
_cell.length_b   1.000
_cell.length_c   1.000
_cell.angle_alpha   90.00
_cell.angle_beta   90.00
_cell.angle_gamma   90.00
#
_symmetry.space_group_name_H-M   'P 1'
#
loop_
_entity.id
_entity.type
_entity.pdbx_description
1 polymer ?
#
loop_
_entity_poly.entity_id
_entity_poly.type
_entity_poly.pdbx_seq_one_letter_code
_entity_poly.pdbx_strand_id
1 'polypeptide(L)' 'MAKRLEIHYTPKHGSWLNIAEIELSALTVQCLHRRIDSIEHLQREAAAWETNRNQAQKSVH' A
#
# COMPACT_ATOMS: atom_id res chain seq x y z
N MET A 1 -13.28 17.57 13.79
CA MET A 1 -13.86 17.36 12.45
C MET A 1 -13.60 15.91 12.05
N ALA A 2 -14.62 15.06 11.98
CA ALA A 2 -14.47 13.65 11.63
C ALA A 2 -14.68 13.46 10.11
N LYS A 3 -13.75 12.79 9.42
CA LYS A 3 -13.95 12.35 8.03
C LYS A 3 -15.05 11.29 8.01
N ARG A 4 -16.09 11.46 7.18
CA ARG A 4 -17.10 10.41 6.95
C ARG A 4 -16.42 9.27 6.20
N LEU A 5 -16.49 8.06 6.75
CA LEU A 5 -16.03 6.86 6.07
C LEU A 5 -17.15 6.37 5.14
N GLU A 6 -16.95 6.53 3.84
CA GLU A 6 -17.87 6.03 2.81
C GLU A 6 -17.41 4.64 2.36
N ILE A 7 -18.18 3.62 2.73
CA ILE A 7 -17.89 2.23 2.36
C ILE A 7 -18.55 1.94 1.02
N HIS A 8 -17.75 1.85 -0.04
CA HIS A 8 -18.22 1.45 -1.36
C HIS A 8 -18.20 -0.08 -1.48
N TYR A 9 -19.31 -0.68 -1.89
CA TYR A 9 -19.39 -2.11 -2.15
C TYR A 9 -18.53 -2.47 -3.38
N THR A 10 -17.57 -3.37 -3.21
CA THR A 10 -16.79 -3.89 -4.32
C THR A 10 -17.29 -5.24 -4.81
N PRO A 11 -17.57 -5.38 -6.11
CA PRO A 11 -17.96 -6.66 -6.69
C PRO A 11 -16.81 -7.67 -6.58
N LYS A 12 -17.14 -8.97 -6.59
CA LYS A 12 -16.17 -10.08 -6.45
C LYS A 12 -15.02 -10.07 -7.47
N HIS A 13 -15.20 -9.40 -8.61
CA HIS A 13 -14.18 -9.21 -9.66
C HIS A 13 -13.76 -7.74 -9.78
N GLY A 14 -14.01 -6.94 -8.74
CA GLY A 14 -13.86 -5.51 -8.76
C GLY A 14 -12.40 -5.10 -8.88
N SER A 15 -12.13 -4.24 -9.86
CA SER A 15 -10.83 -3.61 -10.16
C SER A 15 -10.19 -2.81 -9.00
N TRP A 16 -10.75 -2.85 -7.79
CA TRP A 16 -10.09 -2.35 -6.59
C TRP A 16 -9.12 -3.36 -5.98
N LEU A 17 -9.43 -4.67 -6.08
CA LEU A 17 -8.45 -5.71 -5.77
C LEU A 17 -7.19 -5.47 -6.60
N ASN A 18 -7.36 -5.09 -7.87
CA ASN A 18 -6.25 -4.71 -8.75
C ASN A 18 -5.39 -3.57 -8.20
N ILE A 19 -5.94 -2.54 -7.53
CA ILE A 19 -5.12 -1.48 -6.92
C ILE A 19 -4.35 -2.04 -5.71
N ALA A 20 -5.03 -2.78 -4.84
CA ALA A 20 -4.37 -3.42 -3.69
C ALA A 20 -3.30 -4.43 -4.13
N GLU A 21 -3.55 -5.19 -5.19
CA GLU A 21 -2.62 -6.15 -5.79
C GLU A 21 -1.43 -5.46 -6.46
N ILE A 22 -1.65 -4.35 -7.18
CA ILE A 22 -0.59 -3.55 -7.77
C ILE A 22 0.32 -2.97 -6.68
N GLU A 23 -0.26 -2.41 -5.62
CA GLU A 23 0.52 -1.85 -4.50
C GLU A 23 1.26 -2.96 -3.72
N LEU A 24 0.64 -4.12 -3.52
CA LEU A 24 1.30 -5.27 -2.91
C LEU A 24 2.48 -5.79 -3.76
N SER A 25 2.30 -5.85 -5.08
CA SER A 25 3.37 -6.23 -6.01
C SER A 25 4.52 -5.22 -5.98
N ALA A 26 4.20 -3.92 -5.97
CA ALA A 26 5.18 -2.86 -5.86
C ALA A 26 5.94 -2.90 -4.53
N LEU A 27 5.25 -3.12 -3.40
CA LEU A 27 5.88 -3.31 -2.09
C LEU A 27 6.83 -4.51 -2.12
N THR A 28 6.40 -5.63 -2.73
CA THR A 28 7.19 -6.85 -2.79
C THR A 28 8.49 -6.65 -3.57
N VAL A 29 8.41 -6.02 -4.75
CA VAL A 29 9.57 -5.81 -5.62
C VAL A 29 10.50 -4.71 -5.08
N GLN A 30 9.95 -3.64 -4.53
CA GLN A 30 10.73 -2.45 -4.16
C GLN A 30 11.27 -2.48 -2.73
N CYS A 31 10.57 -3.15 -1.81
CA CYS A 31 10.88 -3.13 -0.39
C CYS A 31 11.27 -4.53 0.11
N LEU A 32 10.52 -5.56 -0.27
CA LEU A 32 10.61 -6.91 0.31
C LEU A 32 11.43 -7.91 -0.51
N HIS A 33 12.26 -7.46 -1.47
CA HIS A 33 13.11 -8.34 -2.31
C HIS A 33 14.24 -9.04 -1.52
N ARG A 34 14.33 -8.83 -0.21
CA ARG A 34 15.37 -9.35 0.67
C ARG A 34 14.75 -10.04 1.88
N ARG A 35 15.45 -11.00 2.47
CA ARG A 35 15.02 -11.58 3.74
C ARG A 35 15.08 -10.54 4.85
N ILE A 36 14.01 -10.47 5.64
CA ILE A 36 13.89 -9.62 6.81
C ILE A 36 13.67 -10.55 8.00
N ASP A 37 14.60 -10.51 8.94
CA ASP A 37 14.72 -11.50 10.02
C ASP A 37 13.73 -11.27 11.18
N SER A 38 13.06 -10.12 11.22
CA SER A 38 12.16 -9.76 12.32
C SER A 38 10.95 -8.98 11.83
N ILE A 39 9.79 -9.27 12.42
CA ILE A 39 8.53 -8.61 12.07
C ILE A 39 8.57 -7.10 12.35
N GLU A 40 9.27 -6.67 13.39
CA GLU A 40 9.46 -5.25 13.71
C GLU A 40 10.28 -4.51 12.64
N HIS A 41 11.22 -5.20 12.00
CA HIS A 41 12.02 -4.63 10.91
C HIS A 41 11.17 -4.60 9.63
N LEU A 42 10.37 -5.64 9.38
CA LEU A 42 9.41 -5.69 8.27
C LEU A 42 8.42 -4.51 8.35
N GLN A 43 7.85 -4.26 9.53
CA GLN A 43 6.89 -3.18 9.75
C GLN A 43 7.52 -1.80 9.51
N ARG A 44 8.75 -1.60 9.99
CA ARG A 44 9.48 -0.34 9.76
C ARG A 44 9.74 -0.09 8.28
N GLU A 45 10.20 -1.10 7.56
CA GLU A 45 10.45 -1.00 6.12
C GLU A 45 9.17 -0.76 5.32
N ALA A 46 8.08 -1.46 5.65
CA ALA A 46 6.78 -1.27 5.01
C ALA A 46 6.23 0.15 5.25
N ALA A 47 6.32 0.68 6.46
CA ALA A 47 5.87 2.03 6.79
C ALA A 47 6.71 3.12 6.11
N ALA A 48 8.04 2.93 6.04
CA ALA A 48 8.93 3.82 5.32
C ALA A 48 8.63 3.81 3.82
N TRP A 49 8.40 2.64 3.24
CA TRP A 49 8.01 2.49 1.84
C TRP A 49 6.66 3.14 1.55
N GLU A 50 5.63 2.90 2.37
CA GLU A 50 4.31 3.51 2.24
C GLU A 50 4.40 5.04 2.25
N THR A 51 5.16 5.60 3.20
CA THR A 51 5.39 7.05 3.30
C THR A 51 6.04 7.59 2.02
N ASN A 52 7.07 6.91 1.52
CA ASN A 52 7.75 7.31 0.29
C ASN A 52 6.83 7.22 -0.93
N ARG A 53 6.04 6.14 -1.04
CA ARG A 53 5.08 5.89 -2.11
C ARG A 53 3.99 6.96 -2.15
N ASN A 54 3.42 7.28 -1.00
CA ASN A 54 2.39 8.32 -0.84
C ASN A 54 2.94 9.71 -1.15
N GLN A 55 4.20 9.99 -0.82
CA GLN A 55 4.89 11.24 -1.19
C GLN A 55 5.19 11.32 -2.70
N ALA A 56 5.51 10.17 -3.32
CA ALA A 56 5.81 10.06 -4.74
C ALA A 56 4.54 10.10 -5.63
N GLN A 57 3.40 9.63 -5.12
CA GLN A 57 2.08 9.90 -5.70
C GLN A 57 1.75 11.39 -5.53
N LYS A 58 2.36 12.22 -6.38
CA LYS A 58 1.95 13.61 -6.54
C LYS A 58 0.47 13.62 -6.88
N SER A 59 -0.30 14.43 -6.15
CA SER A 59 -1.68 14.75 -6.47
C SER A 59 -1.78 15.08 -7.96
N VAL A 60 -2.49 14.26 -8.73
CA VAL A 60 -2.97 14.68 -10.06
C VAL A 60 -3.87 15.88 -9.80
N HIS A 61 -3.49 17.01 -10.40
CA HIS A 61 -4.29 18.23 -10.41
C HIS A 61 -5.43 18.08 -11.40
#